data_AF-A0A519JID6-F1
#
_entry.id   AF-A0A519JID6-F1
#
_cell.length_a   1.000
_cell.length_b   1.000
_cell.length_c   1.000
_cell.angle_alpha   90.00
_cell.angle_beta   90.00
_cell.angle_gamma   90.00
#
_symmetry.space_group_name_H-M   'P 1'
#
loop_
_entity.id
_entity.type
_entity.pdbx_description
1 polymer ?
#
loop_
_entity_poly.entity_id
_entity_poly.type
_entity_poly.pdbx_seq_one_letter_code
_entity_poly.pdbx_strand_id
1 'polypeptide(L)' 'MKAIIQSALHQPAQFVDVETPVAGPGEVIVQIKAAAINHRDVFI' A
#
# COMPACT_ATOMS: atom_id res chain seq x y z
N MET A 1 3.60 1.30 10.23
CA MET A 1 2.94 2.32 9.40
C MET A 1 1.50 1.95 9.08
N LYS A 2 0.65 2.91 8.69
CA LYS A 2 -0.73 2.65 8.22
C LYS A 2 -0.73 2.32 6.72
N ALA A 3 -1.59 1.40 6.29
CA ALA A 3 -1.73 1.00 4.89
C ALA A 3 -3.19 0.71 4.52
N ILE A 4 -3.49 0.76 3.22
CA ILE A 4 -4.72 0.22 2.63
C ILE A 4 -4.35 -1.10 1.94
N ILE A 5 -4.97 -2.22 2.37
CA ILE A 5 -4.66 -3.56 1.86
C ILE A 5 -5.91 -4.23 1.31
N GLN A 6 -5.79 -4.80 0.12
CA GLN A 6 -6.79 -5.66 -0.50
C GLN A 6 -6.39 -7.13 -0.27
N SER A 7 -7.04 -7.81 0.67
CA SER A 7 -6.64 -9.17 1.09
C SER A 7 -7.14 -10.29 0.17
N ALA A 8 -8.22 -10.05 -0.57
CA ALA A 8 -8.80 -11.00 -1.52
C ALA A 8 -9.52 -10.25 -2.66
N LEU A 9 -9.68 -10.89 -3.82
CA LEU A 9 -10.48 -10.33 -4.91
C LEU A 9 -11.92 -10.06 -4.45
N HIS A 10 -12.48 -8.95 -4.92
CA HIS A 10 -13.87 -8.51 -4.65
C HIS A 10 -14.22 -8.27 -3.17
N GLN A 11 -13.24 -8.14 -2.29
CA GLN A 11 -13.47 -7.67 -0.94
C GLN A 11 -13.27 -6.15 -0.83
N PRO A 12 -13.76 -5.49 0.22
CA PRO A 12 -13.37 -4.11 0.50
C PRO A 12 -11.89 -4.04 0.91
N ALA A 13 -11.20 -2.99 0.47
CA ALA A 13 -9.86 -2.69 0.96
C ALA A 13 -9.93 -2.29 2.44
N GLN A 14 -8.92 -2.68 3.22
CA GLN A 14 -8.88 -2.49 4.67
C GLN A 14 -7.81 -1.48 5.07
N PHE A 15 -8.14 -0.60 6.01
CA PHE A 15 -7.17 0.30 6.63
C PHE A 15 -6.56 -0.35 7.87
N VAL A 16 -5.28 -0.69 7.81
CA VAL A 16 -4.60 -1.50 8.83
C VAL A 16 -3.26 -0.91 9.23
N ASP A 17 -2.80 -1.26 10.43
CA ASP A 17 -1.41 -1.07 10.84
C ASP A 17 -0.55 -2.25 10.39
N VAL A 18 0.62 -1.94 9.85
CA VAL A 18 1.66 -2.90 9.48
C VAL A 18 3.01 -2.43 10.02
N GLU A 19 4.02 -3.29 10.00
CA GLU A 19 5.38 -2.90 10.36
C GLU A 19 5.94 -1.84 9.40
N THR A 20 6.82 -0.97 9.89
CA THR A 20 7.51 -0.01 9.03
C THR A 20 8.63 -0.74 8.27
N PRO A 21 8.72 -0.60 6.94
CA PRO A 21 9.71 -1.32 6.14
C PRO A 21 11.15 -0.87 6.46
N VAL A 22 12.10 -1.78 6.25
CA VAL A 22 13.54 -1.55 6.35
C VAL A 22 14.14 -1.65 4.95
N ALA A 23 14.89 -0.63 4.52
CA ALA A 23 15.50 -0.60 3.20
C ALA A 23 16.70 -1.56 3.10
N GLY A 24 16.75 -2.35 2.04
CA GLY A 24 17.93 -3.12 1.64
C GLY A 24 18.94 -2.31 0.82
N PRO A 25 20.03 -2.95 0.33
CA PRO A 25 21.02 -2.28 -0.52
C PRO A 25 20.40 -1.71 -1.80
N GLY A 26 20.54 -0.40 -2.00
CA GLY A 26 20.00 0.31 -3.17
C GLY A 26 18.53 0.74 -3.06
N GLU A 27 17.86 0.47 -1.94
CA GLU A 27 16.48 0.88 -1.69
C GLU A 27 16.41 2.15 -0.83
N VAL A 28 15.24 2.81 -0.85
CA VAL A 28 14.97 3.98 -0.02
C VAL A 28 13.57 3.87 0.59
N ILE A 29 13.45 4.30 1.85
CA ILE A 29 12.16 4.45 2.51
C ILE A 29 11.59 5.83 2.20
N VAL A 30 10.36 5.86 1.66
CA VAL A 30 9.66 7.10 1.30
C VAL A 30 8.44 7.29 2.17
N GLN A 31 8.29 8.47 2.76
CA GLN A 31 7.07 8.86 3.45
C GLN A 31 6.03 9.36 2.44
N ILE A 32 5.04 8.54 2.13
CA ILE A 32 3.93 8.91 1.24
C ILE A 32 3.06 9.98 1.94
N LYS A 33 2.92 11.14 1.28
CA LYS A 33 2.04 12.23 1.75
C LYS A 33 0.65 12.17 1.12
N ALA A 34 0.58 11.72 -0.13
CA ALA A 34 -0.65 11.49 -0.87
C ALA A 34 -0.39 10.45 -1.97
N ALA A 35 -1.43 9.68 -2.32
CA ALA A 35 -1.44 8.74 -3.44
C ALA A 35 -2.80 8.80 -4.13
N ALA A 36 -2.81 8.81 -5.46
CA ALA A 36 -4.03 8.74 -6.25
C ALA A 36 -4.40 7.29 -6.56
N ILE A 37 -5.69 7.01 -6.73
CA ILE A 37 -6.19 5.72 -7.21
C ILE A 37 -6.64 5.88 -8.65
N ASN A 38 -6.24 4.95 -9.50
CA ASN A 38 -6.61 4.86 -10.90
C ASN A 38 -7.52 3.65 -11.13
N HIS A 39 -8.20 3.63 -12.27
CA HIS A 39 -8.98 2.47 -12.70
C HIS A 39 -8.12 1.18 -12.79
N ARG A 40 -6.82 1.31 -13.08
CA ARG A 40 -5.88 0.18 -13.14
C ARG A 40 -5.71 -0.54 -11.80
N ASP A 41 -5.86 0.18 -10.69
CA ASP A 41 -5.72 -0.40 -9.35
C ASP A 41 -6.92 -1.30 -8.99
N VAL A 42 -8.02 -1.19 -9.75
CA VAL A 42 -9.29 -1.93 -9.53
C VAL A 42 -9.48 -3.07 -10.53
N PHE A 43 -8.86 -3.01 -11.71
CA PHE A 43 -9.10 -3.91 -12.84
C PHE A 43 -7.82 -4.67 -13.22
N ILE A 44 -7.52 -5.76 -12.51
CA ILE A 44 -6.48 -6.75 -12.84
C ILE A 44 -7.15 -8.08 -13.19
#